data_AF-A0A8H3M6W1-F1
#
_entry.id   AF-A0A8H3M6W1-F1
#
_cell.length_a   1.000
_cell.length_b   1.000
_cell.length_c   1.000
_cell.angle_alpha   90.00
_cell.angle_beta   90.00
_cell.angle_gamma   90.00
#
_symmetry.space_group_name_H-M   'P 1'
#
loop_
_entity.id
_entity.type
_entity.pdbx_description
1 polymer ?
#
loop_
_entity_poly.entity_id
_entity_poly.type
_entity_poly.pdbx_seq_one_letter_code
_entity_poly.pdbx_strand_id
1 'polypeptide(L)'
;MTKGYSSILAARSEVFDRLLYNGMKESYDRQISFPKINSDDYFQLSGLQDFIIKTVFNIFYPVLMEKKRLPTLEQIEQVGNSAQIDNKDKSITNHQEVAKELEPLVKYIDFMRIEGQILADIIEPLEIISVKMVVDVYREKAKLYKSHLNKIRGIYSNCVWDESACGSKLIVEENGKVVYAPDDLSSWQNIKAKMLLENTGIFEWDVIVEKVCQSALVGVCVSENLDYELWAGSQPTGWLLCSNGYCYNSDRGIKYCPPFRDGAKITVHLDMNKRTCSFTVNGTKYPEVSVWNILPSKLCPVASLRYPARFRIEPHQ
;
A
#
# COMPACT_ATOMS: atom_id res chain seq x y z
N MET A 1 -8.12 29.66 -17.90
CA MET A 1 -8.76 29.94 -16.59
C MET A 1 -8.99 28.64 -15.79
N THR A 2 -8.05 27.69 -15.80
CA THR A 2 -8.32 26.27 -15.45
C THR A 2 -7.27 25.58 -14.58
N LYS A 3 -6.21 26.27 -14.12
CA LYS A 3 -5.15 25.66 -13.28
C LYS A 3 -5.37 25.75 -11.77
N GLY A 4 -6.28 26.60 -11.28
CA GLY A 4 -6.50 26.80 -9.84
C GLY A 4 -7.46 25.81 -9.17
N TYR A 5 -8.41 25.23 -9.91
CA TYR A 5 -9.44 24.36 -9.32
C TYR A 5 -8.93 22.93 -9.05
N SER A 6 -8.04 22.40 -9.90
CA SER A 6 -7.46 21.06 -9.67
C SER A 6 -6.54 20.99 -8.46
N SER A 7 -5.78 22.06 -8.17
CA SER A 7 -4.93 22.14 -6.98
C SER A 7 -5.75 22.25 -5.69
N ILE A 8 -6.87 22.98 -5.72
CA ILE A 8 -7.80 23.06 -4.59
C ILE A 8 -8.49 21.71 -4.33
N LEU A 9 -8.89 20.98 -5.39
CA LEU A 9 -9.48 19.64 -5.28
C LEU A 9 -8.48 18.58 -4.82
N ALA A 10 -7.22 18.66 -5.26
CA ALA A 10 -6.15 17.77 -4.81
C ALA A 10 -5.81 18.01 -3.33
N ALA A 11 -5.65 19.27 -2.92
CA ALA A 11 -5.40 19.63 -1.52
C ALA A 11 -6.56 19.20 -0.60
N ARG A 12 -7.81 19.30 -1.06
CA ARG A 12 -8.99 18.82 -0.31
C ARG A 12 -8.98 17.30 -0.11
N SER A 13 -8.56 16.53 -1.11
CA SER A 13 -8.43 15.06 -1.02
C SER A 13 -7.35 14.66 -0.03
N GLU A 14 -6.20 15.33 -0.09
CA GLU A 14 -5.03 14.99 0.74
C GLU A 14 -5.22 15.39 2.21
N VAL A 15 -5.94 16.49 2.47
CA VAL A 15 -6.33 16.89 3.83
C VAL A 15 -7.34 15.92 4.44
N PHE A 16 -8.31 15.43 3.65
CA PHE A 16 -9.27 14.42 4.11
C PHE A 16 -8.59 13.07 4.40
N ASP A 17 -7.69 12.60 3.53
CA ASP A 17 -6.91 11.38 3.78
C ASP A 17 -6.02 11.50 5.03
N ARG A 18 -5.33 12.63 5.21
CA ARG A 18 -4.50 12.85 6.41
C ARG A 18 -5.32 12.88 7.70
N LEU A 19 -6.54 13.43 7.67
CA LEU A 19 -7.44 13.47 8.84
C LEU A 19 -7.94 12.07 9.22
N LEU A 20 -8.27 11.23 8.24
CA LEU A 20 -8.76 9.86 8.47
C LEU A 20 -7.63 8.92 8.90
N TYR A 21 -6.45 9.03 8.27
CA TYR A 21 -5.41 8.00 8.39
C TYR A 21 -4.22 8.36 9.29
N ASN A 22 -3.90 9.64 9.51
CA ASN A 22 -2.74 10.04 10.35
C ASN A 22 -3.11 10.50 11.77
N GLY A 23 -4.40 10.67 12.09
CA GLY A 23 -4.87 11.05 13.42
C GLY A 23 -5.19 9.89 14.36
N MET A 24 -5.33 8.67 13.84
CA MET A 24 -5.72 7.48 14.60
C MET A 24 -4.60 6.45 14.61
N LYS A 25 -3.48 6.77 15.29
CA LYS A 25 -2.66 5.70 15.89
C LYS A 25 -3.46 5.15 17.06
N GLU A 26 -3.54 3.82 17.19
CA GLU A 26 -4.03 3.19 18.42
C GLU A 26 -3.17 3.67 19.59
N SER A 27 -3.68 4.64 20.35
CA SER A 27 -3.16 4.97 21.67
C SER A 27 -4.20 4.59 22.71
N TYR A 28 -3.73 4.04 23.81
CA TYR A 28 -4.53 3.83 25.01
C TYR A 28 -4.68 5.12 25.83
N ASP A 29 -4.27 6.26 25.27
CA ASP A 29 -4.33 7.56 25.92
C ASP A 29 -5.75 8.12 25.88
N ARG A 30 -6.26 8.54 27.04
CA ARG A 30 -7.59 9.17 27.17
C ARG A 30 -7.64 10.62 26.67
N GLN A 31 -6.55 11.14 26.10
CA GLN A 31 -6.47 12.49 25.53
C GLN A 31 -5.56 12.51 24.29
N ILE A 32 -6.08 13.09 23.21
CA ILE A 32 -5.36 13.33 21.95
C ILE A 32 -4.83 14.78 21.99
N SER A 33 -3.53 14.98 21.78
CA SER A 33 -2.92 16.30 21.60
C SER A 33 -2.65 16.57 20.13
N PHE A 34 -3.09 17.73 19.64
CA PHE A 34 -2.90 18.14 18.24
C PHE A 34 -1.53 18.83 18.06
N PRO A 35 -0.85 18.64 16.91
CA PRO A 35 0.32 19.43 16.56
C PRO A 35 -0.07 20.90 16.38
N LYS A 36 0.74 21.82 16.96
CA LYS A 36 0.60 23.26 16.76
C LYS A 36 0.97 23.59 15.31
N ILE A 37 -0.01 23.98 14.52
CA ILE A 37 0.18 24.51 13.16
C ILE A 37 0.27 26.03 13.28
N ASN A 38 1.34 26.63 12.73
CA ASN A 38 1.61 28.06 12.78
C ASN A 38 0.63 28.88 11.92
N SER A 39 0.41 30.12 12.34
CA SER A 39 -0.68 31.03 11.96
C SER A 39 -0.59 31.66 10.56
N ASP A 40 0.36 31.29 9.72
CA ASP A 40 0.60 32.00 8.45
C ASP A 40 -0.17 31.42 7.24
N ASP A 41 -0.88 30.30 7.42
CA ASP A 41 -1.79 29.71 6.42
C ASP A 41 -3.26 30.17 6.62
N TYR A 42 -3.48 31.16 7.49
CA TYR A 42 -4.78 31.81 7.70
C TYR A 42 -5.14 32.61 6.46
N PHE A 43 -6.21 32.25 5.75
CA PHE A 43 -7.34 33.10 5.40
C PHE A 43 -8.18 32.34 4.36
N GLN A 44 -9.48 32.14 4.69
CA GLN A 44 -10.58 31.55 3.88
C GLN A 44 -11.09 30.12 4.21
N LEU A 45 -10.53 29.36 5.16
CA LEU A 45 -10.96 27.96 5.38
C LEU A 45 -11.37 27.56 6.80
N SER A 46 -11.16 28.41 7.82
CA SER A 46 -11.36 28.02 9.23
C SER A 46 -12.81 27.68 9.59
N GLY A 47 -13.78 28.45 9.09
CA GLY A 47 -15.20 28.19 9.37
C GLY A 47 -15.71 26.90 8.72
N LEU A 48 -15.24 26.58 7.51
CA LEU A 48 -15.64 25.38 6.79
C LEU A 48 -14.94 24.12 7.34
N GLN A 49 -13.67 24.23 7.73
CA GLN A 49 -12.95 23.15 8.43
C GLN A 49 -13.54 22.87 9.80
N ASP A 50 -13.81 23.89 10.61
CA ASP A 50 -14.41 23.70 11.94
C ASP A 50 -15.82 23.10 11.83
N PHE A 51 -16.59 23.51 10.81
CA PHE A 51 -17.89 22.90 10.48
C PHE A 51 -17.74 21.44 10.02
N ILE A 52 -16.87 21.13 9.05
CA ILE A 52 -16.67 19.76 8.57
C ILE A 52 -16.16 18.85 9.70
N ILE A 53 -15.21 19.32 10.52
CA ILE A 53 -14.66 18.54 11.63
C ILE A 53 -15.75 18.32 12.69
N LYS A 54 -16.51 19.34 13.09
CA LYS A 54 -17.63 19.17 14.03
C LYS A 54 -18.71 18.24 13.49
N THR A 55 -19.08 18.39 12.22
CA THR A 55 -20.12 17.60 11.57
C THR A 55 -19.67 16.14 11.43
N VAL A 56 -18.48 15.88 10.89
CA VAL A 56 -17.92 14.53 10.78
C VAL A 56 -17.70 13.90 12.16
N PHE A 57 -17.18 14.65 13.14
CA PHE A 57 -16.95 14.10 14.48
C PHE A 57 -18.27 13.81 15.21
N ASN A 58 -19.26 14.70 15.17
CA ASN A 58 -20.56 14.46 15.79
C ASN A 58 -21.36 13.33 15.14
N ILE A 59 -21.23 13.14 13.82
CA ILE A 59 -21.96 12.11 13.07
C ILE A 59 -21.31 10.73 13.24
N PHE A 60 -19.99 10.63 13.12
CA PHE A 60 -19.31 9.32 13.05
C PHE A 60 -18.90 8.79 14.42
N TYR A 61 -18.68 9.66 15.42
CA TYR A 61 -18.26 9.23 16.76
C TYR A 61 -19.30 8.34 17.48
N PRO A 62 -20.62 8.61 17.43
CA PRO A 62 -21.62 7.71 18.02
C PRO A 62 -21.66 6.35 17.31
N VAL A 63 -21.65 6.35 15.97
CA VAL A 63 -21.71 5.14 15.13
C VAL A 63 -20.51 4.20 15.37
N LEU A 64 -19.31 4.78 15.54
CA LEU A 64 -18.10 4.02 15.85
C LEU A 64 -18.07 3.48 17.29
N MET A 65 -18.69 4.18 18.24
CA MET A 65 -18.76 3.77 19.65
C MET A 65 -19.86 2.73 19.92
N GLU A 66 -20.96 2.75 19.16
CA GLU A 66 -22.01 1.72 19.23
C GLU A 66 -21.52 0.37 18.70
N LYS A 67 -20.75 0.34 17.61
CA LYS A 67 -20.15 -0.91 17.09
C LYS A 67 -19.10 -1.54 18.03
N LYS A 68 -18.55 -0.79 18.99
CA LYS A 68 -17.60 -1.31 20.00
C LYS A 68 -18.27 -1.86 21.26
N ARG A 69 -19.59 -1.74 21.44
CA ARG A 69 -20.30 -2.38 22.56
C ARG A 69 -20.70 -3.81 22.17
N LEU A 70 -19.79 -4.76 22.40
CA LEU A 70 -20.17 -6.17 22.53
C LEU A 70 -21.06 -6.30 23.79
N PRO A 71 -22.25 -6.93 23.72
CA PRO A 71 -23.04 -7.23 24.90
C PRO A 71 -22.23 -8.11 25.86
N THR A 72 -22.21 -7.77 27.14
CA THR A 72 -21.63 -8.64 28.16
C THR A 72 -22.50 -9.89 28.32
N LEU A 73 -21.88 -11.05 28.61
CA LEU A 73 -22.57 -12.34 28.77
C LEU A 73 -23.76 -12.27 29.75
N GLU A 74 -23.66 -11.43 30.79
CA GLU A 74 -24.72 -11.15 31.77
C GLU A 74 -25.99 -10.53 31.15
N GLN A 75 -25.87 -9.76 30.06
CA GLN A 75 -27.01 -9.14 29.37
C GLN A 75 -27.75 -10.13 28.47
N ILE A 76 -27.07 -11.17 27.98
CA ILE A 76 -27.66 -12.21 27.13
C ILE A 76 -28.50 -13.18 27.99
N GLU A 77 -28.05 -13.47 29.22
CA GLU A 77 -28.79 -14.35 30.14
C GLU A 77 -30.07 -13.68 30.69
N GLN A 78 -30.12 -12.35 30.80
CA GLN A 78 -31.32 -11.62 31.23
C GLN A 78 -32.41 -11.51 30.15
N VAL A 79 -32.05 -11.62 28.86
CA VAL A 79 -33.03 -11.59 27.75
C VAL A 79 -33.84 -12.88 27.65
N GLY A 80 -33.35 -13.99 28.21
CA GLY A 80 -34.06 -15.27 28.23
C GLY A 80 -35.30 -15.30 29.15
N ASN A 81 -35.40 -14.38 30.11
CA ASN A 81 -36.41 -14.43 31.17
C ASN A 81 -37.01 -13.04 31.50
N SER A 82 -37.59 -12.35 30.52
CA SER A 82 -38.81 -11.56 30.76
C SER A 82 -39.40 -11.09 29.43
N ALA A 83 -40.69 -11.38 29.26
CA ALA A 83 -41.47 -10.84 28.17
C ALA A 83 -41.67 -9.34 28.35
N GLN A 84 -41.62 -8.61 27.22
CA GLN A 84 -42.05 -7.23 27.02
C GLN A 84 -41.38 -6.16 27.89
N ILE A 85 -40.33 -5.53 27.36
CA ILE A 85 -40.11 -4.09 27.57
C ILE A 85 -39.77 -3.48 26.20
N ASP A 86 -40.63 -2.56 25.78
CA ASP A 86 -40.47 -1.68 24.64
C ASP A 86 -39.09 -1.01 24.65
N ASN A 87 -38.23 -1.43 23.73
CA ASN A 87 -36.98 -0.74 23.42
C ASN A 87 -36.82 -0.63 21.91
N LYS A 88 -37.86 -0.11 21.25
CA LYS A 88 -37.81 0.22 19.82
C LYS A 88 -37.29 1.64 19.55
N ASP A 89 -37.04 2.44 20.59
CA ASP A 89 -36.86 3.91 20.46
C ASP A 89 -35.51 4.46 20.95
N LYS A 90 -34.44 3.67 21.05
CA LYS A 90 -33.11 4.20 21.48
C LYS A 90 -31.93 3.91 20.57
N SER A 91 -32.15 3.32 19.39
CA SER A 91 -31.09 2.94 18.42
C SER A 91 -31.07 3.81 17.16
N ILE A 92 -31.81 4.92 17.13
CA ILE A 92 -31.85 5.80 15.97
C ILE A 92 -31.03 7.05 16.31
N THR A 93 -29.71 6.97 16.15
CA THR A 93 -28.95 8.17 15.78
C THR A 93 -29.57 8.62 14.46
N ASN A 94 -30.34 9.71 14.47
CA ASN A 94 -31.32 10.03 13.43
C ASN A 94 -30.61 10.21 12.08
N HIS A 95 -30.55 9.16 11.26
CA HIS A 95 -29.97 9.21 9.91
C HIS A 95 -30.58 10.35 9.09
N GLN A 96 -31.82 10.76 9.41
CA GLN A 96 -32.47 11.92 8.79
C GLN A 96 -31.87 13.27 9.22
N GLU A 97 -31.36 13.43 10.44
CA GLU A 97 -30.66 14.64 10.88
C GLU A 97 -29.29 14.72 10.21
N VAL A 98 -28.57 13.60 10.18
CA VAL A 98 -27.30 13.47 9.46
C VAL A 98 -27.48 13.80 7.97
N ALA A 99 -28.52 13.26 7.34
CA ALA A 99 -28.84 13.53 5.95
C ALA A 99 -29.11 15.02 5.70
N LYS A 100 -29.91 15.68 6.55
CA LYS A 100 -30.23 17.11 6.43
C LYS A 100 -28.99 18.01 6.52
N GLU A 101 -28.03 17.68 7.35
CA GLU A 101 -26.77 18.43 7.47
C GLU A 101 -25.84 18.20 6.27
N LEU A 102 -25.87 17.00 5.69
CA LEU A 102 -25.01 16.64 4.56
C LEU A 102 -25.59 17.04 3.19
N GLU A 103 -26.92 17.11 3.05
CA GLU A 103 -27.61 17.42 1.79
C GLU A 103 -27.09 18.70 1.10
N PRO A 104 -26.84 19.84 1.78
CA PRO A 104 -26.29 21.03 1.15
C PRO A 104 -24.85 20.85 0.64
N LEU A 105 -24.11 19.89 1.21
CA LEU A 105 -22.71 19.61 0.91
C LEU A 105 -22.53 18.60 -0.22
N VAL A 106 -23.54 17.79 -0.53
CA VAL A 106 -23.52 16.73 -1.54
C VAL A 106 -22.94 17.20 -2.88
N LYS A 107 -23.30 18.41 -3.33
CA LYS A 107 -22.81 18.99 -4.60
C LYS A 107 -21.30 19.24 -4.65
N TYR A 108 -20.62 19.23 -3.51
CA TYR A 108 -19.18 19.45 -3.40
C TYR A 108 -18.39 18.15 -3.20
N ILE A 109 -19.08 17.01 -3.06
CA ILE A 109 -18.47 15.72 -2.79
C ILE A 109 -18.31 14.96 -4.11
N ASP A 110 -17.08 14.55 -4.40
CA ASP A 110 -16.78 13.63 -5.50
C ASP A 110 -16.88 12.18 -4.99
N PHE A 111 -18.06 11.58 -5.11
CA PHE A 111 -18.35 10.22 -4.64
C PHE A 111 -17.47 9.15 -5.31
N MET A 112 -16.88 9.43 -6.48
CA MET A 112 -15.94 8.49 -7.12
C MET A 112 -14.67 8.27 -6.29
N ARG A 113 -14.30 9.23 -5.43
CA ARG A 113 -13.11 9.16 -4.57
C ARG A 113 -13.35 8.44 -3.24
N ILE A 114 -14.60 8.23 -2.85
CA ILE A 114 -14.95 7.55 -1.61
C ILE A 114 -14.76 6.04 -1.77
N GLU A 115 -14.25 5.36 -0.75
CA GLU A 115 -14.10 3.91 -0.77
C GLU A 115 -15.45 3.19 -0.94
N GLY A 116 -15.45 2.07 -1.67
CA GLY A 116 -16.67 1.32 -1.98
C GLY A 116 -17.42 0.86 -0.73
N GLN A 117 -16.70 0.47 0.32
CA GLN A 117 -17.30 0.05 1.59
C GLN A 117 -18.00 1.21 2.31
N ILE A 118 -17.39 2.39 2.31
CA ILE A 118 -17.97 3.60 2.91
C ILE A 118 -19.21 4.05 2.13
N LEU A 119 -19.18 3.93 0.80
CA LEU A 119 -20.35 4.19 -0.04
C LEU A 119 -21.51 3.27 0.33
N ALA A 120 -21.27 1.97 0.44
CA ALA A 120 -22.29 0.95 0.71
C ALA A 120 -22.86 1.02 2.12
N ASP A 121 -22.00 1.18 3.12
CA ASP A 121 -22.41 1.04 4.52
C ASP A 121 -22.90 2.35 5.13
N ILE A 122 -22.55 3.49 4.53
CA ILE A 122 -22.78 4.82 5.14
C ILE A 122 -23.50 5.76 4.18
N ILE A 123 -22.96 6.00 2.98
CA ILE A 123 -23.52 7.03 2.08
C ILE A 123 -24.85 6.58 1.46
N GLU A 124 -24.93 5.34 0.99
CA GLU A 124 -26.12 4.79 0.36
C GLU A 124 -27.32 4.71 1.33
N PRO A 125 -27.17 4.23 2.59
CA PRO A 125 -28.26 4.22 3.57
C PRO A 125 -28.73 5.60 4.03
N LEU A 126 -27.93 6.66 3.82
CA LEU A 126 -28.32 8.04 4.16
C LEU A 126 -29.25 8.66 3.11
N GLU A 127 -29.36 8.06 1.92
CA GLU A 127 -30.22 8.52 0.82
C GLU A 127 -29.99 10.01 0.42
N ILE A 128 -28.83 10.58 0.74
CA ILE A 128 -28.46 11.98 0.44
C ILE A 128 -28.14 12.22 -1.04
N ILE A 129 -28.01 11.14 -1.82
CA ILE A 129 -27.79 11.17 -3.26
C ILE A 129 -28.80 10.30 -3.97
N SER A 130 -29.12 10.66 -5.21
CA SER A 130 -30.06 9.88 -6.01
C SER A 130 -29.54 8.45 -6.25
N VAL A 131 -30.47 7.48 -6.30
CA VAL A 131 -30.17 6.09 -6.68
C VAL A 131 -29.41 6.01 -8.00
N LYS A 132 -29.74 6.89 -8.96
CA LYS A 132 -29.00 6.98 -10.23
C LYS A 132 -27.53 7.32 -10.03
N MET A 133 -27.22 8.29 -9.18
CA MET A 133 -25.84 8.65 -8.85
C MET A 133 -25.10 7.50 -8.16
N VAL A 134 -25.73 6.83 -7.19
CA VAL A 134 -25.17 5.66 -6.51
C VAL A 134 -24.81 4.57 -7.53
N VAL A 135 -25.75 4.22 -8.41
CA VAL A 135 -25.56 3.22 -9.47
C VAL A 135 -24.48 3.65 -10.45
N ASP A 136 -24.44 4.92 -10.86
CA ASP A 136 -23.42 5.42 -11.79
C ASP A 136 -22.03 5.40 -11.13
N VAL A 137 -21.91 5.75 -9.85
CA VAL A 137 -20.66 5.64 -9.08
C VAL A 137 -20.20 4.19 -8.96
N TYR A 138 -21.09 3.26 -8.59
CA TYR A 138 -20.74 1.84 -8.55
C TYR A 138 -20.41 1.29 -9.94
N ARG A 139 -21.11 1.71 -10.99
CA ARG A 139 -20.85 1.28 -12.37
C ARG A 139 -19.51 1.79 -12.86
N GLU A 140 -19.17 3.06 -12.61
CA GLU A 140 -17.88 3.62 -12.96
C GLU A 140 -16.76 3.00 -12.12
N LYS A 141 -16.97 2.77 -10.83
CA LYS A 141 -16.03 1.99 -10.00
C LYS A 141 -15.88 0.56 -10.50
N ALA A 142 -16.94 -0.10 -10.93
CA ALA A 142 -16.89 -1.45 -11.50
C ALA A 142 -16.21 -1.46 -12.87
N LYS A 143 -16.37 -0.42 -13.70
CA LYS A 143 -15.63 -0.23 -14.95
C LYS A 143 -14.16 0.04 -14.71
N LEU A 144 -13.83 0.89 -13.74
CA LEU A 144 -12.46 1.12 -13.28
C LEU A 144 -11.87 -0.16 -12.72
N TYR A 145 -12.62 -0.88 -11.91
CA TYR A 145 -12.25 -2.18 -11.38
C TYR A 145 -12.07 -3.20 -12.51
N LYS A 146 -12.88 -3.16 -13.58
CA LYS A 146 -12.73 -4.02 -14.77
C LYS A 146 -11.57 -3.58 -15.68
N SER A 147 -11.26 -2.29 -15.76
CA SER A 147 -10.06 -1.79 -16.45
C SER A 147 -8.78 -2.02 -15.64
N HIS A 148 -8.87 -2.06 -14.31
CA HIS A 148 -7.83 -2.50 -13.38
C HIS A 148 -7.74 -4.05 -13.31
N LEU A 149 -8.82 -4.78 -13.63
CA LEU A 149 -8.89 -6.23 -13.77
C LEU A 149 -8.65 -6.71 -15.21
N ASN A 150 -8.20 -5.84 -16.12
CA ASN A 150 -7.47 -6.33 -17.30
C ASN A 150 -6.14 -6.93 -16.81
N LYS A 151 -6.23 -8.15 -16.28
CA LYS A 151 -5.17 -9.11 -15.96
C LYS A 151 -4.01 -8.56 -15.12
N ILE A 152 -4.23 -8.32 -13.82
CA ILE A 152 -3.16 -8.25 -12.81
C ILE A 152 -3.17 -9.54 -11.96
N ARG A 153 -3.01 -10.69 -12.63
CA ARG A 153 -1.93 -11.58 -12.21
C ARG A 153 -0.74 -10.97 -12.92
N GLY A 154 0.20 -10.35 -12.21
CA GLY A 154 1.26 -9.54 -12.81
C GLY A 154 2.20 -10.33 -13.71
N ILE A 155 1.75 -10.76 -14.89
CA ILE A 155 2.62 -11.15 -15.98
C ILE A 155 3.08 -9.84 -16.61
N TYR A 156 4.08 -9.23 -15.99
CA TYR A 156 4.84 -8.15 -16.60
C TYR A 156 5.65 -8.74 -17.75
N SER A 157 5.03 -8.88 -18.92
CA SER A 157 5.62 -9.53 -20.09
C SER A 157 6.97 -8.95 -20.50
N ASN A 158 7.23 -7.68 -20.13
CA ASN A 158 8.47 -6.96 -20.41
C ASN A 158 9.28 -6.68 -19.13
N CYS A 159 9.58 -7.71 -18.34
CA CYS A 159 10.53 -7.59 -17.24
C CYS A 159 11.95 -7.39 -17.81
N VAL A 160 12.53 -6.20 -17.66
CA VAL A 160 13.87 -5.83 -18.13
C VAL A 160 14.56 -4.96 -17.09
N TRP A 161 15.88 -5.07 -17.00
CA TRP A 161 16.76 -4.18 -16.25
C TRP A 161 16.78 -2.77 -16.85
N ASP A 162 16.92 -1.76 -16.00
CA ASP A 162 16.98 -0.35 -16.39
C ASP A 162 18.41 0.16 -16.34
N GLU A 163 19.03 0.32 -17.52
CA GLU A 163 20.38 0.89 -17.69
C GLU A 163 20.54 2.28 -17.07
N SER A 164 19.45 3.05 -16.96
CA SER A 164 19.48 4.39 -16.35
C SER A 164 19.37 4.37 -14.82
N ALA A 165 18.95 3.24 -14.25
CA ALA A 165 18.82 3.01 -12.81
C ALA A 165 19.74 1.87 -12.36
N CYS A 166 21.03 2.07 -12.65
CA CYS A 166 22.07 1.06 -12.56
C CYS A 166 23.35 1.66 -11.97
N GLY A 167 24.11 0.86 -11.22
CA GLY A 167 25.45 1.20 -10.76
C GLY A 167 26.39 1.42 -11.94
N SER A 168 27.37 2.28 -11.73
CA SER A 168 28.18 2.89 -12.79
C SER A 168 29.01 1.92 -13.65
N LYS A 169 29.26 0.70 -13.18
CA LYS A 169 30.11 -0.29 -13.85
C LYS A 169 29.38 -1.55 -14.31
N LEU A 170 28.14 -1.77 -13.86
CA LEU A 170 27.36 -2.92 -14.30
C LEU A 170 27.03 -2.78 -15.77
N ILE A 171 27.06 -3.91 -16.48
CA ILE A 171 26.80 -3.97 -17.91
C ILE A 171 25.48 -4.72 -18.12
N VAL A 172 24.61 -4.13 -18.93
CA VAL A 172 23.31 -4.69 -19.29
C VAL A 172 23.35 -5.11 -20.75
N GLU A 173 22.88 -6.31 -21.04
CA GLU A 173 22.88 -6.89 -22.37
C GLU A 173 21.54 -7.60 -22.67
N GLU A 174 21.45 -8.17 -23.88
CA GLU A 174 20.29 -8.93 -24.33
C GLU A 174 18.98 -8.13 -24.22
N ASN A 175 19.02 -6.86 -24.65
CA ASN A 175 17.89 -5.92 -24.57
C ASN A 175 17.34 -5.75 -23.15
N GLY A 176 18.22 -5.64 -22.15
CA GLY A 176 17.83 -5.45 -20.76
C GLY A 176 17.50 -6.75 -20.02
N LYS A 177 17.64 -7.92 -20.63
CA LYS A 177 17.32 -9.19 -19.96
C LYS A 177 18.43 -9.66 -19.03
N VAL A 178 19.67 -9.29 -19.30
CA VAL A 178 20.82 -9.71 -18.52
C VAL A 178 21.54 -8.51 -17.96
N VAL A 179 22.01 -8.64 -16.72
CA VAL A 179 22.99 -7.75 -16.10
C VAL A 179 24.17 -8.58 -15.59
N TYR A 180 25.39 -8.07 -15.75
CA TYR A 180 26.58 -8.69 -15.18
C TYR A 180 27.59 -7.67 -14.65
N ALA A 181 28.40 -8.14 -13.71
CA ALA A 181 29.51 -7.40 -13.15
C ALA A 181 30.81 -7.71 -13.92
N PRO A 182 31.52 -6.72 -14.48
CA PRO A 182 32.81 -6.93 -15.16
C PRO A 182 33.93 -7.26 -14.16
N ASP A 183 35.03 -7.81 -14.68
CA ASP A 183 36.18 -8.33 -13.90
C ASP A 183 36.81 -7.32 -12.92
N ASP A 184 36.72 -6.02 -13.21
CA ASP A 184 37.28 -4.94 -12.39
C ASP A 184 36.31 -4.41 -11.30
N LEU A 185 35.10 -4.97 -11.20
CA LEU A 185 34.10 -4.57 -10.20
C LEU A 185 34.22 -5.41 -8.92
N SER A 186 35.05 -4.93 -7.99
CA SER A 186 35.27 -5.56 -6.68
C SER A 186 34.21 -5.20 -5.62
N SER A 187 33.57 -4.03 -5.76
CA SER A 187 32.48 -3.57 -4.90
C SER A 187 31.11 -4.04 -5.38
N TRP A 188 30.12 -3.96 -4.50
CA TRP A 188 28.73 -4.21 -4.85
C TRP A 188 28.13 -3.02 -5.59
N GLN A 189 27.31 -3.31 -6.60
CA GLN A 189 26.48 -2.32 -7.27
C GLN A 189 25.05 -2.84 -7.42
N ASN A 190 24.09 -1.92 -7.52
CA ASN A 190 22.68 -2.25 -7.69
C ASN A 190 22.20 -1.96 -9.10
N ILE A 191 21.12 -2.64 -9.47
CA ILE A 191 20.34 -2.31 -10.65
C ILE A 191 18.85 -2.53 -10.35
N LYS A 192 18.01 -1.62 -10.86
CA LYS A 192 16.56 -1.76 -10.80
C LYS A 192 16.03 -2.34 -12.10
N ALA A 193 14.92 -3.06 -12.03
CA ALA A 193 14.13 -3.33 -13.22
C ALA A 193 13.33 -2.08 -13.59
N LYS A 194 13.00 -1.94 -14.88
CA LYS A 194 12.14 -0.88 -15.43
C LYS A 194 10.67 -1.13 -15.08
N MET A 195 10.39 -1.21 -13.79
CA MET A 195 9.12 -1.66 -13.23
C MET A 195 8.86 -0.95 -11.89
N LEU A 196 7.94 0.02 -11.91
CA LEU A 196 7.43 0.68 -10.71
C LEU A 196 6.17 -0.04 -10.23
N LEU A 197 6.17 -0.43 -8.95
CA LEU A 197 5.11 -1.14 -8.26
C LEU A 197 4.54 -0.21 -7.19
N GLU A 198 3.40 0.44 -7.46
CA GLU A 198 2.80 1.42 -6.55
C GLU A 198 1.32 1.14 -6.20
N ASN A 199 0.68 0.25 -6.96
CA ASN A 199 -0.72 -0.10 -6.82
C ASN A 199 -0.93 -1.34 -5.95
N THR A 200 -2.18 -1.55 -5.54
CA THR A 200 -2.63 -2.82 -4.99
C THR A 200 -2.50 -3.93 -6.04
N GLY A 201 -2.11 -5.12 -5.62
CA GLY A 201 -1.89 -6.24 -6.53
C GLY A 201 -0.84 -7.23 -6.03
N ILE A 202 -0.75 -8.34 -6.74
CA ILE A 202 0.27 -9.38 -6.54
C ILE A 202 1.16 -9.38 -7.78
N PHE A 203 2.46 -9.23 -7.54
CA PHE A 203 3.49 -9.10 -8.56
C PHE A 203 4.51 -10.21 -8.42
N GLU A 204 4.81 -10.87 -9.53
CA GLU A 204 5.74 -11.99 -9.58
C GLU A 204 6.67 -11.83 -10.77
N TRP A 205 7.97 -12.05 -10.53
CA TRP A 205 8.98 -12.11 -11.59
C TRP A 205 10.06 -13.11 -11.20
N ASP A 206 10.73 -13.62 -12.21
CA ASP A 206 11.79 -14.60 -12.05
C ASP A 206 13.15 -13.93 -12.28
N VAL A 207 14.13 -14.30 -11.45
CA VAL A 207 15.54 -13.99 -11.64
C VAL A 207 16.33 -15.29 -11.70
N ILE A 208 17.05 -15.51 -12.79
CA ILE A 208 17.97 -16.64 -12.95
C ILE A 208 19.36 -16.16 -12.58
N VAL A 209 19.97 -16.82 -11.60
CA VAL A 209 21.35 -16.58 -11.20
C VAL A 209 22.25 -17.41 -12.09
N GLU A 210 22.64 -16.87 -13.24
CA GLU A 210 23.44 -17.63 -14.20
C GLU A 210 24.88 -17.86 -13.72
N LYS A 211 25.42 -16.87 -13.02
CA LYS A 211 26.71 -16.98 -12.33
C LYS A 211 26.61 -16.24 -11.01
N VAL A 212 26.95 -16.90 -9.90
CA VAL A 212 26.91 -16.27 -8.57
C VAL A 212 28.30 -15.69 -8.27
N CYS A 213 28.33 -14.59 -7.52
CA CYS A 213 29.48 -14.28 -6.69
C CYS A 213 29.50 -15.19 -5.43
N GLN A 214 30.40 -14.96 -4.47
CA GLN A 214 30.24 -15.43 -3.09
C GLN A 214 28.81 -15.20 -2.52
N SER A 215 28.11 -14.16 -3.00
CA SER A 215 26.71 -13.87 -2.70
C SER A 215 25.99 -13.35 -3.95
N ALA A 216 24.70 -13.65 -4.15
CA ALA A 216 23.83 -13.02 -5.15
C ALA A 216 22.59 -12.52 -4.45
N LEU A 217 22.16 -11.28 -4.71
CA LEU A 217 21.04 -10.67 -4.00
C LEU A 217 19.95 -10.19 -4.96
N VAL A 218 18.71 -10.58 -4.66
CA VAL A 218 17.52 -10.24 -5.45
C VAL A 218 16.37 -9.88 -4.52
N GLY A 219 15.54 -8.91 -4.91
CA GLY A 219 14.36 -8.56 -4.13
C GLY A 219 13.73 -7.26 -4.59
N VAL A 220 13.31 -6.43 -3.63
CA VAL A 220 12.64 -5.15 -3.88
C VAL A 220 13.37 -3.99 -3.20
N CYS A 221 13.26 -2.80 -3.77
CA CYS A 221 13.74 -1.56 -3.17
C CYS A 221 12.71 -0.45 -3.35
N VAL A 222 12.84 0.64 -2.59
CA VAL A 222 12.06 1.86 -2.85
C VAL A 222 12.38 2.47 -4.22
N SER A 223 11.41 3.17 -4.80
CA SER A 223 11.55 3.81 -6.11
C SER A 223 12.63 4.89 -6.14
N GLU A 224 12.84 5.59 -5.03
CA GLU A 224 13.74 6.75 -4.91
C GLU A 224 14.80 6.53 -3.83
N ASN A 225 15.90 7.29 -3.88
CA ASN A 225 16.95 7.32 -2.85
C ASN A 225 17.68 5.99 -2.61
N LEU A 226 17.72 5.09 -3.60
CA LEU A 226 18.62 3.94 -3.58
C LEU A 226 20.03 4.42 -3.98
N ASP A 227 21.04 4.14 -3.16
CA ASP A 227 22.43 4.26 -3.57
C ASP A 227 22.78 3.07 -4.48
N TYR A 228 23.25 3.34 -5.69
CA TYR A 228 23.59 2.29 -6.65
C TYR A 228 24.99 1.69 -6.46
N GLU A 229 25.82 2.28 -5.60
CA GLU A 229 27.22 1.90 -5.36
C GLU A 229 27.41 1.11 -4.05
N LEU A 230 26.33 0.84 -3.32
CA LEU A 230 26.28 -0.02 -2.13
C LEU A 230 25.20 -1.07 -2.31
N TRP A 231 25.41 -2.32 -1.91
CA TRP A 231 24.37 -3.35 -2.07
C TRP A 231 23.07 -2.96 -1.34
N ALA A 232 21.92 -3.21 -1.97
CA ALA A 232 20.64 -2.65 -1.53
C ALA A 232 20.20 -3.14 -0.14
N GLY A 233 20.66 -4.30 0.31
CA GLY A 233 20.24 -4.88 1.58
C GLY A 233 21.01 -4.36 2.81
N SER A 234 22.13 -3.64 2.62
CA SER A 234 22.72 -2.83 3.70
C SER A 234 21.95 -1.54 3.93
N GLN A 235 21.22 -1.10 2.92
CA GLN A 235 20.46 0.14 2.96
C GLN A 235 19.07 -0.11 3.57
N PRO A 236 18.45 0.90 4.21
CA PRO A 236 17.05 0.82 4.62
C PRO A 236 16.07 0.81 3.44
N THR A 237 16.58 1.06 2.25
CA THR A 237 15.84 1.19 1.00
C THR A 237 15.65 -0.13 0.26
N GLY A 238 16.30 -1.23 0.68
CA GLY A 238 16.23 -2.53 0.00
C GLY A 238 15.89 -3.71 0.91
N TRP A 239 15.14 -4.67 0.35
CA TRP A 239 14.75 -5.94 0.96
C TRP A 239 15.08 -7.07 0.01
N LEU A 240 16.14 -7.83 0.30
CA LEU A 240 16.73 -8.78 -0.64
C LEU A 240 16.98 -10.15 -0.02
N LEU A 241 16.73 -11.20 -0.80
CA LEU A 241 17.20 -12.55 -0.54
C LEU A 241 18.62 -12.71 -1.11
N CYS A 242 19.53 -13.20 -0.28
CA CYS A 242 20.91 -13.50 -0.62
C CYS A 242 21.12 -15.01 -0.86
N SER A 243 22.04 -15.36 -1.76
CA SER A 243 22.39 -16.76 -2.08
C SER A 243 22.99 -17.57 -0.93
N ASN A 244 23.39 -16.92 0.16
CA ASN A 244 23.72 -17.60 1.41
C ASN A 244 22.47 -18.10 2.18
N GLY A 245 21.26 -17.84 1.68
CA GLY A 245 19.99 -18.24 2.27
C GLY A 245 19.40 -17.23 3.27
N TYR A 246 19.95 -16.02 3.34
CA TYR A 246 19.48 -14.99 4.27
C TYR A 246 18.70 -13.89 3.55
N CYS A 247 17.64 -13.40 4.19
CA CYS A 247 16.96 -12.17 3.79
C CYS A 247 17.54 -10.98 4.55
N TYR A 248 17.85 -9.88 3.86
CA TYR A 248 18.48 -8.69 4.40
C TYR A 248 17.63 -7.44 4.19
N ASN A 249 17.64 -6.56 5.19
CA ASN A 249 17.25 -5.16 5.12
C ASN A 249 18.05 -4.37 6.17
N SER A 250 18.58 -3.20 5.81
CA SER A 250 19.40 -2.38 6.73
C SER A 250 20.54 -3.15 7.43
N ASP A 251 21.28 -3.98 6.69
CA ASP A 251 22.36 -4.88 7.19
C ASP A 251 21.89 -5.98 8.17
N ARG A 252 20.58 -6.08 8.45
CA ARG A 252 20.02 -7.11 9.33
C ARG A 252 19.63 -8.33 8.52
N GLY A 253 20.40 -9.40 8.67
CA GLY A 253 20.16 -10.67 8.01
C GLY A 253 19.38 -11.66 8.89
N ILE A 254 18.36 -12.31 8.31
CA ILE A 254 17.69 -13.47 8.92
C ILE A 254 17.85 -14.70 8.03
N LYS A 255 18.10 -15.87 8.63
CA LYS A 255 18.10 -17.13 7.90
C LYS A 255 16.69 -17.43 7.41
N TYR A 256 16.54 -17.63 6.10
CA TYR A 256 15.24 -17.75 5.46
C TYR A 256 15.09 -19.07 4.69
N CYS A 257 16.11 -19.44 3.91
CA CYS A 257 16.13 -20.68 3.14
C CYS A 257 17.54 -21.31 3.14
N PRO A 258 17.71 -22.55 2.62
CA PRO A 258 19.02 -23.09 2.31
C PRO A 258 19.74 -22.25 1.25
N PRO A 259 21.08 -22.21 1.27
CA PRO A 259 21.86 -21.48 0.27
C PRO A 259 21.67 -22.07 -1.13
N PHE A 260 21.85 -21.22 -2.15
CA PHE A 260 21.71 -21.57 -3.56
C PHE A 260 22.90 -21.06 -4.38
N ARG A 261 23.07 -21.60 -5.59
CA ARG A 261 24.26 -21.37 -6.44
C ARG A 261 23.87 -21.13 -7.92
N ASP A 262 24.86 -21.19 -8.82
CA ASP A 262 24.72 -20.99 -10.25
C ASP A 262 23.59 -21.87 -10.81
N GLY A 263 22.80 -21.30 -11.72
CA GLY A 263 21.61 -21.91 -12.28
C GLY A 263 20.36 -21.80 -11.39
N ALA A 264 20.45 -21.21 -10.20
CA ALA A 264 19.27 -21.06 -9.34
C ALA A 264 18.23 -20.13 -9.97
N LYS A 265 16.97 -20.57 -9.96
CA LYS A 265 15.81 -19.76 -10.33
C LYS A 265 15.13 -19.24 -9.07
N ILE A 266 15.01 -17.93 -8.96
CA ILE A 266 14.38 -17.24 -7.83
C ILE A 266 13.14 -16.52 -8.34
N THR A 267 11.98 -16.90 -7.85
CA THR A 267 10.76 -16.12 -8.05
C THR A 267 10.57 -15.19 -6.86
N VAL A 268 10.41 -13.90 -7.12
CA VAL A 268 10.04 -12.93 -6.10
C VAL A 268 8.52 -12.77 -6.13
N HIS A 269 7.87 -12.93 -4.98
CA HIS A 269 6.42 -12.75 -4.83
C HIS A 269 6.16 -11.54 -3.94
N LEU A 270 5.69 -10.45 -4.54
CA LEU A 270 5.34 -9.22 -3.83
C LEU A 270 3.82 -9.07 -3.76
N ASP A 271 3.26 -9.05 -2.55
CA ASP A 271 1.86 -8.73 -2.30
C ASP A 271 1.74 -7.28 -1.81
N MET A 272 1.34 -6.38 -2.70
CA MET A 272 1.16 -4.96 -2.37
C MET A 272 -0.14 -4.66 -1.64
N ASN A 273 -1.06 -5.63 -1.54
CA ASN A 273 -2.26 -5.50 -0.70
C ASN A 273 -1.88 -5.66 0.77
N LYS A 274 -1.07 -6.68 1.07
CA LYS A 274 -0.56 -6.95 2.43
C LYS A 274 0.72 -6.20 2.76
N ARG A 275 1.40 -5.67 1.75
CA ARG A 275 2.75 -5.08 1.84
C ARG A 275 3.78 -6.10 2.34
N THR A 276 3.74 -7.32 1.80
CA THR A 276 4.63 -8.42 2.17
C THR A 276 5.36 -8.98 0.95
N CYS A 277 6.48 -9.67 1.21
CA CYS A 277 7.27 -10.31 0.18
C CYS A 277 7.68 -11.73 0.62
N SER A 278 7.72 -12.65 -0.34
CA SER A 278 8.18 -14.03 -0.18
C SER A 278 8.94 -14.48 -1.42
N PHE A 279 9.64 -15.61 -1.35
CA PHE A 279 10.44 -16.12 -2.46
C PHE A 279 10.16 -17.60 -2.73
N THR A 280 10.23 -17.98 -3.99
CA THR A 280 10.41 -19.38 -4.41
C THR A 280 11.83 -19.56 -4.90
N VAL A 281 12.56 -20.54 -4.37
CA VAL A 281 13.92 -20.86 -4.80
C VAL A 281 13.93 -22.28 -5.35
N ASN A 282 14.30 -22.43 -6.63
CA ASN A 282 14.33 -23.72 -7.32
C ASN A 282 13.03 -24.53 -7.15
N GLY A 283 11.88 -23.87 -7.29
CA GLY A 283 10.55 -24.48 -7.16
C GLY A 283 10.05 -24.70 -5.73
N THR A 284 10.88 -24.46 -4.70
CA THR A 284 10.44 -24.51 -3.30
C THR A 284 9.96 -23.13 -2.86
N LYS A 285 8.66 -22.99 -2.58
CA LYS A 285 8.07 -21.74 -2.07
C LYS A 285 8.28 -21.61 -0.56
N TYR A 286 8.81 -20.47 -0.13
CA TYR A 286 9.04 -20.14 1.27
C TYR A 286 7.96 -19.18 1.80
N PRO A 287 7.72 -19.14 3.12
CA PRO A 287 6.72 -18.25 3.72
C PRO A 287 7.08 -16.77 3.55
N GLU A 288 6.14 -15.86 3.81
CA GLU A 288 6.40 -14.42 3.85
C GLU A 288 7.55 -14.10 4.82
N VAL A 289 8.41 -13.14 4.45
CA VAL A 289 9.54 -12.72 5.29
C VAL A 289 8.99 -11.87 6.45
N SER A 290 8.62 -12.54 7.55
CA SER A 290 7.88 -11.94 8.66
C SER A 290 8.61 -10.83 9.41
N VAL A 291 9.94 -10.75 9.31
CA VAL A 291 10.74 -9.70 9.97
C VAL A 291 10.78 -8.39 9.20
N TRP A 292 10.35 -8.42 7.93
CA TRP A 292 10.21 -7.18 7.17
C TRP A 292 8.94 -6.49 7.64
N ASN A 293 9.09 -5.27 8.13
CA ASN A 293 7.96 -4.38 8.42
C ASN A 293 7.10 -4.21 7.16
N ILE A 294 5.91 -3.62 7.32
CA ILE A 294 5.03 -3.23 6.23
C ILE A 294 5.85 -2.51 5.15
N LEU A 295 5.98 -3.15 3.99
CA LEU A 295 6.80 -2.63 2.90
C LEU A 295 6.26 -1.28 2.39
N PRO A 296 7.13 -0.38 1.91
CA PRO A 296 6.72 0.92 1.36
C PRO A 296 5.71 0.83 0.22
N SER A 297 5.03 1.96 -0.03
CA SER A 297 3.96 2.02 -1.03
C SER A 297 4.44 1.95 -2.48
N LYS A 298 5.69 2.36 -2.74
CA LYS A 298 6.32 2.41 -4.06
C LYS A 298 7.62 1.60 -4.06
N LEU A 299 7.63 0.52 -4.83
CA LEU A 299 8.76 -0.41 -4.91
C LEU A 299 9.16 -0.69 -6.35
N CYS A 300 10.40 -1.11 -6.54
CA CYS A 300 10.93 -1.63 -7.79
C CYS A 300 11.66 -2.95 -7.52
N PRO A 301 11.63 -3.91 -8.45
CA PRO A 301 12.57 -5.02 -8.42
C PRO A 301 14.00 -4.52 -8.43
N VAL A 302 14.86 -5.18 -7.66
CA VAL A 302 16.26 -4.82 -7.54
C VAL A 302 17.12 -6.07 -7.48
N ALA A 303 18.34 -5.95 -7.99
CA ALA A 303 19.41 -6.89 -7.75
C ALA A 303 20.67 -6.16 -7.30
N SER A 304 21.49 -6.82 -6.49
CA SER A 304 22.83 -6.37 -6.15
C SER A 304 23.85 -7.39 -6.64
N LEU A 305 24.85 -6.89 -7.39
CA LEU A 305 25.86 -7.68 -8.07
C LEU A 305 27.26 -7.18 -7.72
N ARG A 306 28.22 -8.10 -7.72
CA ARG A 306 29.66 -7.82 -7.80
C ARG A 306 30.30 -8.93 -8.61
N TYR A 307 31.50 -8.72 -9.14
CA TYR A 307 32.17 -9.75 -9.94
C TYR A 307 32.25 -11.10 -9.18
N PRO A 308 31.99 -12.26 -9.82
CA PRO A 308 31.61 -12.51 -11.23
C PRO A 308 30.10 -12.69 -11.48
N ALA A 309 29.22 -12.01 -10.72
CA ALA A 309 27.78 -12.25 -10.80
C ALA A 309 27.19 -11.87 -12.18
N ARG A 310 26.31 -12.72 -12.70
CA ARG A 310 25.48 -12.51 -13.91
C ARG A 310 24.06 -12.97 -13.62
N PHE A 311 23.08 -12.07 -13.74
CA PHE A 311 21.67 -12.38 -13.53
C PHE A 311 20.85 -12.10 -14.78
N ARG A 312 19.84 -12.95 -14.99
CA ARG A 312 18.79 -12.74 -15.99
C ARG A 312 17.46 -12.48 -15.31
N ILE A 313 16.67 -11.56 -15.85
CA ILE A 313 15.31 -11.28 -15.37
C ILE A 313 14.26 -11.70 -16.41
N GLU A 314 13.20 -12.35 -15.93
CA GLU A 314 12.15 -12.92 -16.76
C GLU A 314 10.76 -12.65 -16.17
N PRO A 315 9.72 -12.50 -17.02
CA PRO A 315 8.35 -12.55 -16.55
C PRO A 315 8.06 -13.91 -15.89
N HIS A 316 7.36 -13.89 -14.76
CA HIS A 316 6.83 -15.14 -14.18
C HIS A 316 5.72 -15.71 -15.07
N GLN A 317 5.68 -17.05 -15.22
CA GLN A 317 4.72 -17.78 -16.05
C GLN A 317 3.69 -18.54 -15.22
#